data_AF-A0A353LVC0-F1
#
_entry.id   AF-A0A353LVC0-F1
#
_cell.length_a   1.000
_cell.length_b   1.000
_cell.length_c   1.000
_cell.angle_alpha   90.00
_cell.angle_beta   90.00
_cell.angle_gamma   90.00
#
_symmetry.space_group_name_H-M   'P 1'
#
loop_
_entity.id
_entity.type
_entity.pdbx_description
1 polymer ?
#
loop_
_entity_poly.entity_id
_entity_poly.type
_entity_poly.pdbx_seq_one_letter_code
_entity_poly.pdbx_strand_id
1 'polypeptide(L)'
;MHRSTVAVRHGTDNETIADELNLIVDLGATVLDVTVEHPLYGELTAKLQVSSRAEVAQFVHKMQELQAEPLSVLTDGYHLHTIEAPTNEVMGAVRDALRQAGYLAE
;
A
#
# COMPACT_ATOMS: atom_id res chain seq x y z
N MET A 1 9.92 -14.93 -7.45
CA MET A 1 9.38 -13.79 -6.69
C MET A 1 10.30 -12.60 -6.89
N HIS A 2 9.73 -11.47 -7.31
CA HIS A 2 10.43 -10.22 -7.51
C HIS A 2 9.87 -9.17 -6.56
N ARG A 3 10.75 -8.38 -5.96
CA ARG A 3 10.39 -7.33 -5.01
C ARG A 3 10.77 -5.97 -5.57
N SER A 4 9.89 -5.01 -5.38
CA SER A 4 10.14 -3.62 -5.74
C SER A 4 9.48 -2.70 -4.73
N THR A 5 10.09 -1.56 -4.50
CA THR A 5 9.50 -0.49 -3.70
C THR A 5 8.81 0.49 -4.63
N VAL A 6 7.56 0.82 -4.31
CA VAL A 6 6.73 1.74 -5.08
C VAL A 6 6.33 2.90 -4.19
N ALA A 7 6.54 4.11 -4.68
CA ALA A 7 6.07 5.33 -4.02
C ALA A 7 4.63 5.62 -4.45
N VAL A 8 3.80 5.92 -3.48
CA VAL A 8 2.35 6.10 -3.65
C VAL A 8 1.86 7.30 -2.85
N ARG A 9 0.73 7.84 -3.28
CA ARG A 9 0.01 8.90 -2.57
C ARG A 9 -1.48 8.77 -2.78
N HIS A 10 -2.24 8.77 -1.69
CA HIS A 10 -3.70 8.86 -1.72
C HIS A 10 -4.22 9.55 -0.46
N GLY A 11 -5.55 9.67 -0.35
CA GLY A 11 -6.21 10.19 0.85
C GLY A 11 -6.01 9.31 2.08
N THR A 12 -6.50 9.74 3.24
CA THR A 12 -6.38 8.98 4.49
C THR A 12 -7.65 8.21 4.82
N ASP A 13 -8.65 8.25 3.94
CA ASP A 13 -9.90 7.52 4.10
C ASP A 13 -9.70 6.03 3.81
N ASN A 14 -10.52 5.22 4.48
CA ASN A 14 -10.45 3.77 4.37
C ASN A 14 -10.79 3.24 2.97
N GLU A 15 -11.53 4.00 2.17
CA GLU A 15 -11.93 3.61 0.82
C GLU A 15 -10.73 3.66 -0.14
N THR A 16 -9.95 4.75 -0.11
CA THR A 16 -8.73 4.88 -0.92
C THR A 16 -7.65 3.88 -0.51
N ILE A 17 -7.47 3.62 0.79
CA ILE A 17 -6.57 2.57 1.29
C ILE A 17 -7.01 1.19 0.75
N ALA A 18 -8.31 0.88 0.85
CA ALA A 18 -8.82 -0.38 0.35
C ALA A 18 -8.63 -0.51 -1.17
N ASP A 19 -8.93 0.53 -1.93
CA ASP A 19 -8.85 0.52 -3.39
C ASP A 19 -7.42 0.29 -3.86
N GLU A 20 -6.45 1.03 -3.30
CA GLU A 20 -5.04 0.86 -3.59
C GLU A 20 -4.56 -0.58 -3.33
N LEU A 21 -4.78 -1.10 -2.11
CA LEU A 21 -4.34 -2.44 -1.76
C LEU A 21 -5.03 -3.51 -2.63
N ASN A 22 -6.32 -3.30 -2.96
CA ASN A 22 -7.07 -4.20 -3.84
C ASN A 22 -6.49 -4.24 -5.26
N LEU A 23 -6.11 -3.09 -5.83
CA LEU A 23 -5.46 -3.03 -7.16
C LEU A 23 -4.20 -3.89 -7.21
N ILE A 24 -3.43 -3.93 -6.12
CA ILE A 24 -2.20 -4.72 -6.03
C ILE A 24 -2.52 -6.22 -5.92
N VAL A 25 -3.38 -6.61 -4.99
CA VAL A 25 -3.66 -8.03 -4.73
C VAL A 25 -4.50 -8.70 -5.83
N ASP A 26 -5.31 -7.94 -6.55
CA ASP A 26 -6.09 -8.45 -7.70
C ASP A 26 -5.21 -8.91 -8.86
N LEU A 27 -4.02 -8.31 -8.98
CA LEU A 27 -3.01 -8.70 -9.96
C LEU A 27 -2.14 -9.87 -9.47
N GLY A 28 -2.44 -10.42 -8.28
CA GLY A 28 -1.71 -11.53 -7.69
C GLY A 28 -0.38 -11.13 -7.05
N ALA A 29 -0.22 -9.86 -6.68
CA ALA A 29 0.92 -9.37 -5.92
C ALA A 29 0.60 -9.23 -4.42
N THR A 30 1.63 -9.14 -3.60
CA THR A 30 1.53 -9.03 -2.14
C THR A 30 2.15 -7.72 -1.66
N VAL A 31 1.42 -6.98 -0.85
CA VAL A 31 1.92 -5.79 -0.14
C VAL A 31 2.59 -6.25 1.16
N LEU A 32 3.91 -6.12 1.25
CA LEU A 32 4.69 -6.64 2.37
C LEU A 32 4.70 -5.67 3.56
N ASP A 33 4.83 -4.38 3.28
CA ASP A 33 4.92 -3.32 4.28
C ASP A 33 4.46 -1.98 3.73
N VAL A 34 4.30 -1.03 4.65
CA VAL A 34 4.19 0.40 4.41
C VAL A 34 5.32 1.12 5.13
N THR A 35 5.94 2.10 4.48
CA THR A 35 7.00 2.95 5.05
C THR A 35 6.68 4.42 4.86
N VAL A 36 6.90 5.22 5.91
CA VAL A 36 6.82 6.70 5.89
C VAL A 36 8.03 7.32 6.57
N GLU A 37 8.32 8.59 6.26
CA GLU A 37 9.36 9.37 6.94
C GLU A 37 8.75 10.24 8.05
N HIS A 38 9.28 10.11 9.27
CA HIS A 38 8.88 10.89 10.44
C HIS A 38 10.03 11.80 10.89
N PRO A 39 9.81 13.11 11.15
CA PRO A 39 10.88 14.06 11.42
C PRO A 39 11.71 13.75 12.67
N LEU A 40 11.15 13.01 13.63
CA LEU A 40 11.86 12.56 14.84
C LEU A 40 12.47 11.16 14.71
N TYR A 41 11.78 10.23 14.05
CA TYR A 41 12.12 8.81 14.11
C TYR A 41 12.83 8.32 12.83
N GLY A 42 12.89 9.15 11.79
CA GLY A 42 13.33 8.73 10.47
C GLY A 42 12.27 7.83 9.83
N GLU A 43 12.70 6.74 9.21
CA GLU A 43 11.79 5.80 8.56
C GLU A 43 11.00 4.97 9.58
N LEU A 44 9.67 4.98 9.44
CA LEU A 44 8.76 4.10 10.15
C LEU A 44 8.18 3.07 9.18
N THR A 45 8.49 1.81 9.41
CA THR A 45 8.03 0.69 8.56
C THR A 45 7.13 -0.25 9.36
N ALA A 46 5.90 -0.45 8.89
CA ALA A 46 4.96 -1.42 9.43
C ALA A 46 4.72 -2.57 8.45
N LYS A 47 4.76 -3.82 8.95
CA LYS A 47 4.48 -5.01 8.13
C LYS A 47 2.98 -5.18 7.94
N LEU A 48 2.58 -5.45 6.70
CA LEU A 48 1.18 -5.66 6.31
C LEU A 48 0.93 -7.12 5.93
N GLN A 49 1.75 -7.67 5.02
CA GLN A 49 1.60 -9.02 4.46
C GLN A 49 0.18 -9.30 3.93
N VAL A 50 -0.28 -8.45 3.03
CA VAL A 50 -1.62 -8.52 2.43
C VAL A 50 -1.51 -8.98 0.98
N SER A 51 -2.18 -10.08 0.67
CA SER A 51 -2.07 -10.83 -0.60
C SER A 51 -3.43 -11.16 -1.23
N SER A 52 -4.54 -10.79 -0.59
CA SER A 52 -5.89 -11.03 -1.10
C SER A 52 -6.89 -9.96 -0.65
N ARG A 53 -7.99 -9.81 -1.41
CA ARG A 53 -9.10 -8.91 -1.04
C ARG A 53 -9.67 -9.19 0.35
N ALA A 54 -9.66 -10.46 0.78
CA ALA A 54 -10.13 -10.84 2.11
C ALA A 54 -9.22 -10.27 3.22
N GLU A 55 -7.90 -10.33 3.01
CA GLU A 55 -6.92 -9.74 3.92
C GLU A 55 -6.97 -8.21 3.91
N VAL A 56 -7.19 -7.58 2.74
CA VAL A 56 -7.44 -6.12 2.64
C VAL A 56 -8.66 -5.73 3.48
N ALA A 57 -9.78 -6.43 3.30
CA ALA A 57 -11.00 -6.15 4.05
C ALA A 57 -10.80 -6.31 5.57
N GLN A 58 -10.07 -7.34 6.01
CA GLN A 58 -9.73 -7.53 7.42
C GLN A 58 -8.83 -6.41 7.95
N PHE A 59 -7.85 -5.97 7.17
CA PHE A 59 -6.95 -4.88 7.53
C PHE A 59 -7.71 -3.57 7.74
N VAL A 60 -8.54 -3.19 6.76
CA VAL A 60 -9.36 -1.96 6.85
C VAL A 60 -10.38 -2.04 7.98
N HIS A 61 -11.01 -3.21 8.19
CA HIS A 61 -11.93 -3.40 9.31
C HIS A 61 -11.25 -3.21 10.66
N LYS A 62 -10.04 -3.77 10.85
CA LYS A 62 -9.26 -3.58 12.08
C LYS A 62 -8.87 -2.11 12.29
N MET A 63 -8.50 -1.41 11.22
CA MET A 63 -8.17 0.01 11.30
C MET A 63 -9.37 0.83 11.79
N GLN A 64 -10.57 0.53 11.28
CA GLN A 64 -11.83 1.14 11.72
C GLN A 64 -12.17 0.81 13.18
N GLU A 65 -12.09 -0.46 13.56
CA GLU A 65 -12.38 -0.93 14.92
C GLU A 65 -11.48 -0.26 15.96
N LEU A 66 -10.19 -0.13 15.66
CA LEU A 66 -9.19 0.47 16.53
C LEU A 66 -9.18 2.00 16.48
N GLN A 67 -9.98 2.62 15.59
CA GLN A 67 -9.90 4.05 15.26
C GLN A 67 -8.45 4.49 14.98
N ALA A 68 -7.68 3.62 14.34
CA ALA A 68 -6.28 3.85 14.08
C ALA A 68 -6.11 4.77 12.87
N GLU A 69 -5.28 5.80 13.00
CA GLU A 69 -4.89 6.62 11.85
C GLU A 69 -3.87 5.87 10.98
N PRO A 70 -3.98 5.92 9.64
CA PRO A 70 -2.99 5.33 8.76
C PRO A 70 -1.66 6.08 8.86
N LEU A 71 -0.54 5.38 8.73
CA LEU A 71 0.80 6.01 8.82
C LEU A 71 1.02 7.12 7.78
N SER A 72 0.34 7.03 6.62
CA SER A 72 0.42 8.02 5.54
C SER A 72 -0.05 9.43 5.96
N VAL A 73 -0.76 9.59 7.09
CA VAL A 73 -1.10 10.91 7.64
C VAL A 73 0.14 11.73 8.03
N LEU A 74 1.24 11.06 8.36
CA LEU A 74 2.48 11.71 8.79
C LEU A 74 3.20 12.45 7.65
N THR A 75 2.79 12.19 6.42
CA THR A 75 3.47 12.57 5.18
C THR A 75 2.50 13.06 4.11
N ASP A 76 1.35 13.62 4.50
CA ASP A 76 0.30 14.15 3.58
C ASP A 76 -0.13 13.14 2.49
N GLY A 77 -0.22 11.88 2.88
CA GLY A 77 -0.60 10.75 2.03
C GLY A 77 0.57 10.05 1.34
N TYR A 78 1.79 10.61 1.34
CA TYR A 78 2.94 10.00 0.67
C TYR A 78 3.50 8.83 1.46
N HIS A 79 3.67 7.67 0.83
CA HIS A 79 4.29 6.52 1.49
C HIS A 79 4.90 5.57 0.46
N LEU A 80 5.65 4.60 0.98
CA LEU A 80 6.25 3.55 0.17
C LEU A 80 5.64 2.20 0.53
N HIS A 81 5.46 1.36 -0.48
CA HIS A 81 5.16 -0.06 -0.31
C HIS A 81 6.28 -0.92 -0.88
N THR A 82 6.73 -1.92 -0.13
CA THR A 82 7.45 -3.04 -0.74
C THR A 82 6.42 -4.05 -1.25
N ILE A 83 6.38 -4.22 -2.57
CA ILE A 83 5.49 -5.16 -3.25
C ILE A 83 6.30 -6.39 -3.68
N GLU A 84 5.75 -7.58 -3.45
CA GLU A 84 6.26 -8.83 -3.99
C GLU A 84 5.32 -9.36 -5.07
N ALA A 85 5.87 -9.65 -6.25
CA ALA A 85 5.12 -10.18 -7.37
C ALA A 85 5.74 -11.51 -7.88
N PRO A 86 4.94 -12.40 -8.49
CA PRO A 86 5.46 -13.65 -9.05
C PRO A 86 6.43 -13.41 -10.21
N THR A 87 6.18 -12.40 -11.04
CA THR A 87 7.00 -12.05 -12.21
C THR A 87 7.13 -10.52 -12.37
N ASN A 88 8.06 -10.08 -13.22
CA ASN A 88 8.29 -8.65 -13.47
C ASN A 88 7.16 -8.04 -14.29
N GLU A 89 6.49 -8.84 -15.12
CA GLU A 89 5.30 -8.44 -15.87
C GLU A 89 4.15 -8.09 -14.91
N VAL A 90 3.95 -8.89 -13.86
CA VAL A 90 2.96 -8.56 -12.81
C VAL A 90 3.34 -7.29 -12.06
N MET A 91 4.63 -7.12 -11.71
CA MET A 91 5.09 -5.87 -11.09
C MET A 91 4.85 -4.65 -12.00
N GLY A 92 5.07 -4.79 -13.31
CA GLY A 92 4.75 -3.76 -14.30
C GLY A 92 3.27 -3.44 -14.32
N ALA A 93 2.41 -4.45 -14.39
CA ALA A 93 0.96 -4.28 -14.37
C ALA A 93 0.47 -3.59 -13.08
N VAL A 94 1.05 -3.92 -11.93
CA VAL A 94 0.75 -3.26 -10.65
C VAL A 94 1.07 -1.77 -10.70
N ARG A 95 2.28 -1.41 -11.16
CA ARG A 95 2.66 0.00 -11.31
C ARG A 95 1.75 0.74 -12.28
N ASP A 96 1.36 0.10 -13.38
CA ASP A 96 0.46 0.70 -14.37
C ASP A 96 -0.96 0.88 -13.82
N ALA A 97 -1.47 -0.08 -13.05
CA ALA A 97 -2.77 0.04 -12.38
C ALA A 97 -2.79 1.18 -11.36
N LEU A 98 -1.76 1.26 -10.50
CA LEU A 98 -1.60 2.35 -9.53
C LEU A 98 -1.48 3.71 -10.24
N ARG A 99 -0.77 3.78 -11.37
CA ARG A 99 -0.66 5.01 -12.17
C ARG A 99 -2.01 5.42 -12.75
N GLN A 100 -2.75 4.47 -13.33
CA GLN A 100 -4.07 4.74 -13.93
C GLN A 100 -5.10 5.18 -12.89
N ALA A 101 -5.04 4.65 -11.68
CA ALA A 101 -5.87 5.07 -10.54
C ALA A 101 -5.44 6.40 -9.92
N GLY A 102 -4.26 6.93 -10.29
CA GLY A 102 -3.73 8.19 -9.76
C GLY A 102 -3.05 8.06 -8.39
N TYR A 103 -2.71 6.84 -7.97
CA TYR A 103 -2.04 6.58 -6.69
C TYR A 103 -0.51 6.55 -6.80
N LEU A 104 0.04 6.26 -7.98
CA LEU A 104 1.49 6.24 -8.16
C LEU A 104 2.08 7.65 -8.04
N ALA A 105 3.03 7.85 -7.12
CA ALA A 105 3.78 9.09 -6.99
C ALA A 105 5.01 9.03 -7.91
N GLU A 106 4.95 9.75 -9.05
CA GLU A 106 6.02 9.88 -10.04
C GLU A 106 6.73 11.23 -9.98
#